data_AF-A0A183ELH5-F1
#
_entry.id   AF-A0A183ELH5-F1
#
_cell.length_a   1.000
_cell.length_b   1.000
_cell.length_c   1.000
_cell.angle_alpha   90.00
_cell.angle_beta   90.00
_cell.angle_gamma   90.00
#
_symmetry.space_group_name_H-M   'P 1'
#
loop_
_entity.id
_entity.type
_entity.pdbx_description
1 polymer ?
#
loop_
_entity_poly.entity_id
_entity_poly.type
_entity_poly.pdbx_seq_one_letter_code
_entity_poly.pdbx_strand_id
1 'polypeptide(L)'
;MHTRTELYWRYLKRRLNDANAKTFEQQKESESENMTEEDVHRLESTREKQKRERDGKLNDLVLRSTLGTRMQELLGRYVLMEQYYMKESVAKAMTMDLKETDSLTSSMLDDVFFIVRKCVRRSLSSSSVDCVCAVLNNGVTLLETDFLKYIYAGIKAGYPGAGWTAEAYQTAQTAYNVIQHGKTVADAGPEKQKELSEVEKGKLENAVSQLDDLVRKFDSSANVGVDKLCAAAFRPKLKSSMELYLNVSHTPSDSEFADFEADDPFMENFIATLDRHLASFEPLLISVNYTVNFLFKKCLGMEVKVILYENRENVI
;
A
#
# COMPACT_ATOMS: atom_id res chain seq x y z
N MET A 1 -11.04 5.89 24.43
CA MET A 1 -11.04 5.70 25.90
C MET A 1 -12.40 5.21 26.35
N HIS A 2 -12.45 4.17 27.19
CA HIS A 2 -13.69 3.61 27.76
C HIS A 2 -14.43 4.66 28.62
N THR A 3 -15.76 4.71 28.53
CA THR A 3 -16.65 5.68 29.22
C THR A 3 -16.39 5.81 30.73
N ARG A 4 -16.00 4.72 31.42
CA ARG A 4 -15.70 4.75 32.87
C ARG A 4 -14.37 5.43 33.18
N THR A 5 -13.34 5.22 32.35
CA THR A 5 -12.05 5.90 32.48
C THR A 5 -12.19 7.39 32.16
N GLU A 6 -13.04 7.74 31.19
CA GLU A 6 -13.33 9.13 30.85
C GLU A 6 -14.03 9.87 32.01
N LEU A 7 -14.97 9.21 32.70
CA LEU A 7 -15.63 9.77 33.89
C LEU A 7 -14.65 9.98 35.03
N TYR A 8 -13.76 9.01 35.30
CA TYR A 8 -12.72 9.15 36.31
C TYR A 8 -11.73 10.27 35.96
N TRP A 9 -11.36 10.38 34.69
CA TRP A 9 -10.48 11.44 34.19
C TRP A 9 -11.13 12.82 34.25
N ARG A 10 -12.41 12.94 33.88
CA ARG A 10 -13.21 14.17 34.04
C ARG A 10 -13.33 14.55 35.51
N TYR A 11 -13.53 13.57 36.39
CA TYR A 11 -13.57 13.78 37.84
C TYR A 11 -12.23 14.30 38.39
N LEU A 12 -11.11 13.67 38.02
CA LEU A 12 -9.76 14.11 38.40
C LEU A 12 -9.45 15.50 37.87
N LYS A 13 -9.70 15.77 36.58
CA LYS A 13 -9.52 17.10 35.98
C LYS A 13 -10.36 18.16 36.68
N ARG A 14 -11.62 17.86 37.01
CA ARG A 14 -12.51 18.79 37.71
C ARG A 14 -11.97 19.11 39.10
N ARG A 15 -11.59 18.10 39.88
CA ARG A 15 -10.97 18.28 41.21
C ARG A 15 -9.69 19.11 41.16
N LEU A 16 -8.85 18.87 40.14
CA LEU A 16 -7.61 19.62 39.94
C LEU A 16 -7.88 21.07 39.54
N ASN A 17 -8.85 21.29 38.65
CA ASN A 17 -9.28 22.63 38.23
C ASN A 17 -9.89 23.42 39.40
N ASP A 18 -10.71 22.79 40.24
CA ASP A 18 -11.31 23.41 41.42
C ASP A 18 -10.24 23.80 42.45
N ALA A 19 -9.22 22.96 42.64
CA ALA A 19 -8.07 23.28 43.49
C ALA A 19 -7.25 24.44 42.91
N ASN A 20 -7.02 24.44 41.60
CA ASN A 20 -6.30 25.49 40.91
C ASN A 20 -7.05 26.83 40.97
N ALA A 21 -8.37 26.85 40.77
CA ALA A 21 -9.19 28.05 40.83
C ALA A 21 -9.06 28.75 42.19
N LYS A 22 -9.06 27.99 43.29
CA LYS A 22 -8.85 28.52 44.64
C LYS A 22 -7.47 29.13 44.83
N THR A 23 -6.43 28.51 44.28
CA THR A 23 -5.07 29.07 44.31
C THR A 23 -4.97 30.35 43.46
N PHE A 24 -5.70 30.43 42.34
CA PHE A 24 -5.74 31.61 41.48
C PHE A 24 -6.51 32.77 42.13
N GLU A 25 -7.62 32.51 42.82
CA GLU A 25 -8.37 33.52 43.57
C GLU A 25 -7.50 34.14 44.68
N GLN A 26 -6.77 33.31 45.44
CA GLN A 26 -5.84 33.78 46.48
C GLN A 26 -4.68 34.62 45.93
N GLN A 27 -4.19 34.34 44.72
CA GLN A 27 -3.14 35.15 44.08
C GLN A 27 -3.67 36.46 43.50
N LYS A 28 -4.93 36.48 43.06
CA LYS A 28 -5.56 37.67 42.45
C LYS A 28 -5.94 38.71 43.51
N GLU A 29 -6.28 38.27 44.73
CA GLU A 29 -6.52 39.14 45.89
C GLU A 29 -5.26 39.90 46.36
N SER A 30 -4.05 39.42 46.02
CA SER A 30 -2.78 40.08 46.34
C SER A 30 -2.25 41.04 45.28
N GLU A 31 -2.83 41.07 44.08
CA GLU A 31 -2.24 41.73 42.89
C GLU A 31 -3.04 42.94 42.36
N SER A 32 -3.99 43.49 43.12
CA SER A 32 -4.72 44.69 42.70
C SER A 32 -4.07 45.96 43.25
N GLU A 33 -3.29 46.64 42.41
CA GLU A 33 -3.35 48.09 42.16
C GLU A 33 -2.17 48.50 41.26
N ASN A 34 -2.48 48.85 40.00
CA ASN A 34 -1.60 49.33 38.91
C ASN A 34 -0.75 48.29 38.14
N MET A 35 -1.36 47.53 37.23
CA MET A 35 -0.64 46.80 36.17
C MET A 35 -0.92 47.38 34.78
N THR A 36 0.11 47.46 33.93
CA THR A 36 -0.02 47.88 32.52
C THR A 36 -0.48 46.73 31.61
N GLU A 37 -0.94 47.02 30.39
CA GLU A 37 -1.39 45.99 29.43
C GLU A 37 -0.27 44.99 29.08
N GLU A 38 0.99 45.43 29.00
CA GLU A 38 2.14 44.55 28.80
C GLU A 38 2.37 43.61 30.00
N ASP A 39 2.20 44.11 31.22
CA ASP A 39 2.29 43.31 32.43
C ASP A 39 1.19 42.24 32.48
N VAL A 40 -0.03 42.58 32.04
CA VAL A 40 -1.15 41.63 31.93
C VAL A 40 -0.84 40.50 30.96
N HIS A 41 -0.37 40.82 29.74
CA HIS A 41 -0.03 39.79 28.74
C HIS A 41 1.16 38.92 29.20
N ARG A 42 2.14 39.52 29.88
CA ARG A 42 3.28 38.78 30.45
C ARG A 42 2.86 37.88 31.60
N LEU A 43 1.90 38.31 32.42
CA LEU A 43 1.32 37.49 33.48
C LEU A 43 0.50 36.33 32.91
N GLU A 44 -0.30 36.58 31.87
CA GLU A 44 -1.09 35.54 31.18
C GLU A 44 -0.20 34.47 30.55
N SER A 45 0.82 34.86 29.79
CA SER A 45 1.78 33.91 29.21
C SER A 45 2.54 33.11 30.28
N THR A 46 2.87 33.73 31.42
CA THR A 46 3.50 33.05 32.55
C THR A 46 2.53 32.06 33.21
N ARG A 47 1.26 32.43 33.37
CA ARG A 47 0.20 31.54 33.89
C ARG A 47 -0.07 30.37 32.95
N GLU A 48 -0.09 30.58 31.64
CA GLU A 48 -0.21 29.49 30.66
C GLU A 48 0.97 28.52 30.75
N LYS A 49 2.20 29.04 30.89
CA LYS A 49 3.39 28.22 31.06
C LYS A 49 3.33 27.40 32.35
N GLN A 50 2.97 28.02 33.47
CA GLN A 50 2.78 27.32 34.75
C GLN A 50 1.68 26.26 34.68
N LYS A 51 0.57 26.54 33.97
CA LYS A 51 -0.50 25.56 33.74
C LYS A 51 0.01 24.37 32.93
N ARG A 52 0.76 24.60 31.84
CA ARG A 52 1.39 23.53 31.04
C ARG A 52 2.37 22.69 31.87
N GLU A 53 3.21 23.33 32.69
CA GLU A 53 4.16 22.61 33.56
C GLU A 53 3.44 21.74 34.61
N ARG A 54 2.35 22.23 35.22
CA ARG A 54 1.54 21.44 36.15
C ARG A 54 0.86 20.27 35.46
N ASP A 55 0.28 20.49 34.28
CA ASP A 55 -0.36 19.43 33.49
C ASP A 55 0.68 18.35 33.11
N GLY A 56 1.91 18.76 32.77
CA GLY A 56 3.04 17.86 32.53
C GLY A 56 3.43 17.05 33.77
N LYS A 57 3.54 17.68 34.94
CA LYS A 57 3.82 16.99 36.22
C LYS A 57 2.72 16.01 36.60
N LEU A 58 1.46 16.37 36.38
CA LEU A 58 0.33 15.48 36.63
C LEU A 58 0.38 14.25 35.70
N ASN A 59 0.65 14.46 34.41
CA ASN A 59 0.80 13.35 33.47
C ASN A 59 1.95 12.42 33.88
N ASP A 60 3.11 12.96 34.29
CA ASP A 60 4.24 12.15 34.77
C ASP A 60 3.88 11.36 36.04
N LEU A 61 3.19 11.98 37.00
CA LEU A 61 2.69 11.31 38.21
C LEU A 61 1.71 10.18 37.87
N VAL A 62 0.78 10.41 36.94
CA VAL A 62 -0.20 9.41 36.51
C VAL A 62 0.49 8.27 35.77
N LEU A 63 1.45 8.55 34.88
CA LEU A 63 2.22 7.54 34.15
C LEU A 63 3.04 6.67 35.10
N ARG A 64 3.62 7.25 36.16
CA ARG A 64 4.39 6.52 37.19
C ARG A 64 3.53 5.85 38.25
N SER A 65 2.24 6.18 38.31
CA SER A 65 1.32 5.56 39.27
C SER A 65 1.07 4.09 38.94
N THR A 66 0.64 3.32 39.94
CA THR A 66 0.20 1.92 39.73
C THR A 66 -0.90 1.81 38.68
N LEU A 67 -1.78 2.81 38.57
CA LEU A 67 -2.81 2.85 37.52
C LEU A 67 -2.18 2.97 36.14
N GLY A 68 -1.20 3.88 35.96
CA GLY A 68 -0.46 4.04 34.72
C GLY A 68 0.23 2.75 34.30
N THR A 69 0.92 2.08 35.22
CA THR A 69 1.56 0.78 34.98
C THR A 69 0.55 -0.29 34.54
N ARG A 70 -0.59 -0.40 35.23
CA ARG A 70 -1.63 -1.39 34.88
C ARG A 70 -2.29 -1.09 33.53
N MET A 71 -2.47 0.18 33.19
CA MET A 71 -2.98 0.57 31.87
C MET A 71 -1.99 0.21 30.75
N GLN A 72 -0.70 0.45 30.96
CA GLN A 72 0.35 0.05 30.01
C GLN A 72 0.42 -1.48 29.83
N GLU A 73 0.34 -2.24 30.93
CA GLU A 73 0.30 -3.71 30.88
C GLU A 73 -0.92 -4.22 30.09
N LEU A 74 -2.10 -3.62 30.33
CA LEU A 74 -3.33 -3.95 29.61
C LEU A 74 -3.21 -3.63 28.11
N LEU A 75 -2.63 -2.47 27.77
CA LEU A 75 -2.38 -2.11 26.36
C LEU A 75 -1.39 -3.07 25.70
N GLY A 76 -0.33 -3.48 26.41
CA GLY A 76 0.61 -4.50 25.90
C GLY A 76 -0.06 -5.83 25.60
N ARG A 77 -0.93 -6.31 26.51
CA ARG A 77 -1.75 -7.52 26.29
C ARG A 77 -2.71 -7.36 25.12
N TYR A 78 -3.36 -6.20 25.00
CA TYR A 78 -4.23 -5.90 23.87
C TYR A 78 -3.47 -5.96 22.54
N VAL A 79 -2.28 -5.36 22.45
CA VAL A 79 -1.45 -5.39 21.24
C VAL A 79 -1.10 -6.84 20.84
N LEU A 80 -0.76 -7.68 21.81
CA LEU A 80 -0.48 -9.10 21.56
C LEU A 80 -1.71 -9.86 21.04
N MET A 81 -2.88 -9.64 21.66
CA MET A 81 -4.13 -10.25 21.21
C MET A 81 -4.50 -9.78 19.79
N GLU A 82 -4.34 -8.49 19.51
CA GLU A 82 -4.67 -7.91 18.20
C GLU A 82 -3.70 -8.42 17.13
N GLN A 83 -2.41 -8.56 17.45
CA GLN A 83 -1.41 -9.16 16.57
C GLN A 83 -1.77 -10.61 16.22
N TYR A 84 -2.11 -11.42 17.22
CA TYR A 84 -2.51 -12.81 17.01
C TYR A 84 -3.77 -12.91 16.13
N TYR A 85 -4.82 -12.15 16.47
CA TYR A 85 -6.05 -12.10 15.67
C TYR A 85 -5.77 -11.70 14.22
N MET A 86 -4.96 -10.65 14.01
CA MET A 86 -4.63 -10.14 12.69
C MET A 86 -3.89 -11.21 11.87
N LYS A 87 -2.89 -11.86 12.46
CA LYS A 87 -2.11 -12.91 11.81
C LYS A 87 -2.97 -14.11 11.40
N GLU A 88 -3.75 -14.67 12.31
CA GLU A 88 -4.59 -15.84 12.02
C GLU A 88 -5.70 -15.53 11.02
N SER A 89 -6.30 -14.33 11.11
CA SER A 89 -7.34 -13.90 10.17
C SER A 89 -6.79 -13.72 8.77
N VAL A 90 -5.60 -13.10 8.63
CA VAL A 90 -4.92 -12.95 7.34
C VAL A 90 -4.50 -14.31 6.79
N ALA A 91 -3.92 -15.19 7.61
CA ALA A 91 -3.59 -16.56 7.19
C ALA A 91 -4.80 -17.30 6.64
N LYS A 92 -5.95 -17.20 7.32
CA LYS A 92 -7.19 -17.80 6.87
C LYS A 92 -7.69 -17.19 5.56
N ALA A 93 -7.68 -15.86 5.42
CA ALA A 93 -8.04 -15.19 4.18
C ALA A 93 -7.15 -15.64 3.00
N MET A 94 -5.85 -15.85 3.23
CA MET A 94 -4.94 -16.37 2.21
C MET A 94 -5.29 -17.80 1.77
N THR A 95 -5.72 -18.65 2.69
CA THR A 95 -6.14 -20.02 2.36
C THR A 95 -7.53 -20.12 1.73
N MET A 96 -8.38 -19.12 1.98
CA MET A 96 -9.74 -19.04 1.43
C MET A 96 -9.80 -18.26 0.12
N ASP A 97 -8.65 -18.02 -0.52
CA ASP A 97 -8.54 -17.24 -1.74
C ASP A 97 -9.48 -17.78 -2.83
N LEU A 98 -10.40 -16.91 -3.26
CA LEU A 98 -11.27 -17.14 -4.40
C LEU A 98 -10.91 -16.13 -5.49
N LYS A 99 -10.59 -16.64 -6.67
CA LYS A 99 -10.53 -15.80 -7.87
C LYS A 99 -11.95 -15.66 -8.42
N GLU A 100 -12.54 -14.47 -8.27
CA GLU A 100 -13.81 -14.16 -8.90
C GLU A 100 -13.64 -14.14 -10.42
N THR A 101 -14.63 -14.68 -11.14
CA THR A 101 -14.57 -14.94 -12.59
C THR A 101 -14.31 -13.67 -13.41
N ASP A 102 -14.69 -12.49 -12.90
CA ASP A 102 -14.55 -11.19 -13.57
C ASP A 102 -13.48 -10.28 -12.94
N SER A 103 -12.72 -10.79 -11.97
CA SER A 103 -11.70 -10.01 -11.28
C SER A 103 -10.28 -10.35 -11.75
N LEU A 104 -9.52 -9.31 -12.11
CA LEU A 104 -8.09 -9.38 -12.37
C LEU A 104 -7.27 -9.59 -11.08
N THR A 105 -7.89 -9.35 -9.92
CA THR A 105 -7.27 -9.43 -8.60
C THR A 105 -7.95 -10.50 -7.74
N SER A 106 -7.16 -11.16 -6.92
CA SER A 106 -7.67 -12.15 -5.96
C SER A 106 -8.49 -11.46 -4.85
N SER A 107 -9.60 -12.08 -4.42
CA SER A 107 -10.44 -11.60 -3.30
C SER A 107 -9.67 -11.52 -1.98
N MET A 108 -8.60 -12.33 -1.84
CA MET A 108 -7.68 -12.30 -0.71
C MET A 108 -7.08 -10.90 -0.49
N LEU A 109 -6.84 -10.11 -1.54
CA LEU A 109 -6.28 -8.77 -1.41
C LEU A 109 -7.21 -7.88 -0.57
N ASP A 110 -8.49 -7.83 -0.93
CA ASP A 110 -9.49 -7.03 -0.24
C ASP A 110 -9.67 -7.50 1.20
N ASP A 111 -9.74 -8.81 1.43
CA ASP A 111 -9.88 -9.39 2.76
C ASP A 111 -8.69 -9.06 3.66
N VAL A 112 -7.45 -9.24 3.16
CA VAL A 112 -6.23 -8.98 3.93
C VAL A 112 -6.14 -7.51 4.31
N PHE A 113 -6.34 -6.59 3.36
CA PHE A 113 -6.29 -5.15 3.65
C PHE A 113 -7.46 -4.69 4.53
N PHE A 114 -8.63 -5.31 4.39
CA PHE A 114 -9.77 -5.06 5.28
C PHE A 114 -9.47 -5.48 6.72
N ILE A 115 -8.90 -6.67 6.93
CA ILE A 115 -8.52 -7.17 8.26
C ILE A 115 -7.48 -6.24 8.91
N VAL A 116 -6.42 -5.86 8.20
CA VAL A 116 -5.39 -4.96 8.73
C VAL A 116 -6.00 -3.61 9.10
N ARG A 117 -6.79 -3.00 8.20
CA ARG A 117 -7.48 -1.72 8.45
C ARG A 117 -8.42 -1.82 9.66
N LYS A 118 -9.14 -2.93 9.80
CA LYS A 118 -10.06 -3.19 10.92
C LYS A 118 -9.32 -3.18 12.27
N CYS A 119 -8.15 -3.82 12.35
CA CYS A 119 -7.36 -3.87 13.57
C CYS A 119 -6.78 -2.49 13.93
N VAL A 120 -6.25 -1.77 12.94
CA VAL A 120 -5.75 -0.39 13.14
C VAL A 120 -6.88 0.53 13.62
N ARG A 121 -8.05 0.48 12.98
CA ARG A 121 -9.21 1.28 13.40
C ARG A 121 -9.65 0.96 14.83
N ARG A 122 -9.66 -0.31 15.23
CA ARG A 122 -9.97 -0.73 16.61
C ARG A 122 -8.95 -0.17 17.61
N SER A 123 -7.67 -0.16 17.25
CA SER A 123 -6.61 0.38 18.11
C SER A 123 -6.79 1.85 18.45
N LEU A 124 -7.46 2.65 17.59
CA LEU A 124 -7.77 4.06 17.86
C LEU A 124 -8.63 4.25 19.11
N SER A 125 -9.49 3.28 19.43
CA SER A 125 -10.33 3.31 20.64
C SER A 125 -9.52 3.23 21.94
N SER A 126 -8.26 2.77 21.88
CA SER A 126 -7.32 2.77 23.01
C SER A 126 -6.94 4.20 23.44
N SER A 127 -7.02 5.16 22.52
CA SER A 127 -6.51 6.54 22.70
C SER A 127 -5.04 6.59 23.15
N SER A 128 -4.25 5.57 22.79
CA SER A 128 -2.81 5.53 23.00
C SER A 128 -2.12 5.48 21.64
N VAL A 129 -1.33 6.50 21.34
CA VAL A 129 -0.58 6.58 20.08
C VAL A 129 0.43 5.44 19.97
N ASP A 130 1.08 5.07 21.08
CA ASP A 130 2.00 3.93 21.11
C ASP A 130 1.28 2.60 20.79
N CYS A 131 0.06 2.41 21.29
CA CYS A 131 -0.76 1.24 20.95
C CYS A 131 -1.13 1.22 19.46
N VAL A 132 -1.52 2.38 18.90
CA VAL A 132 -1.86 2.50 17.47
C VAL A 132 -0.64 2.22 16.61
N CYS A 133 0.51 2.80 16.94
CA CYS A 133 1.77 2.56 16.23
C CYS A 133 2.18 1.08 16.31
N ALA A 134 2.05 0.44 17.48
CA ALA A 134 2.37 -0.98 17.63
C ALA A 134 1.47 -1.86 16.75
N VAL A 135 0.16 -1.60 16.71
CA VAL A 135 -0.78 -2.35 15.84
C VAL A 135 -0.52 -2.07 14.36
N LEU A 136 -0.19 -0.83 13.99
CA LEU A 136 0.17 -0.48 12.61
C LEU A 136 1.44 -1.20 12.17
N ASN A 137 2.50 -1.16 12.97
CA ASN A 137 3.77 -1.83 12.69
C ASN A 137 3.62 -3.35 12.62
N ASN A 138 2.75 -3.93 13.44
CA ASN A 138 2.36 -5.34 13.33
C ASN A 138 1.71 -5.64 11.97
N GLY A 139 0.82 -4.75 11.49
CA GLY A 139 0.21 -4.86 10.16
C GLY A 139 1.24 -4.76 9.03
N VAL A 140 2.15 -3.79 9.10
CA VAL A 140 3.25 -3.67 8.12
C VAL A 140 4.11 -4.92 8.10
N THR A 141 4.52 -5.42 9.27
CA THR A 141 5.35 -6.62 9.40
C THR A 141 4.64 -7.85 8.84
N LEU A 142 3.34 -8.00 9.10
CA LEU A 142 2.54 -9.11 8.57
C LEU A 142 2.43 -9.05 7.05
N LEU A 143 2.18 -7.86 6.50
CA LEU A 143 2.09 -7.65 5.05
C LEU A 143 3.42 -7.94 4.36
N GLU A 144 4.55 -7.58 4.98
CA GLU A 144 5.87 -7.85 4.43
C GLU A 144 6.29 -9.32 4.57
N THR A 145 6.16 -9.88 5.77
CA THR A 145 6.84 -11.12 6.13
C THR A 145 6.00 -12.36 5.89
N ASP A 146 4.67 -12.24 5.84
CA ASP A 146 3.74 -13.34 5.58
C ASP A 146 3.07 -13.15 4.21
N PHE A 147 2.39 -12.03 3.99
CA PHE A 147 1.56 -11.83 2.80
C PHE A 147 2.39 -11.65 1.51
N LEU A 148 3.37 -10.75 1.50
CA LEU A 148 4.23 -10.55 0.33
C LEU A 148 5.03 -11.82 0.01
N LYS A 149 5.49 -12.55 1.04
CA LYS A 149 6.17 -13.84 0.82
C LYS A 149 5.25 -14.89 0.21
N TYR A 150 3.99 -14.94 0.62
CA TYR A 150 2.98 -15.83 0.04
C TYR A 150 2.76 -15.54 -1.45
N ILE A 151 2.55 -14.27 -1.81
CA ILE A 151 2.42 -13.85 -3.21
C ILE A 151 3.70 -14.15 -4.00
N TYR A 152 4.86 -13.83 -3.42
CA TYR A 152 6.15 -14.05 -4.06
C TYR A 152 6.45 -15.53 -4.28
N ALA A 153 5.97 -16.43 -3.42
CA ALA A 153 6.10 -17.88 -3.66
C ALA A 153 5.35 -18.30 -4.94
N GLY A 154 4.16 -17.74 -5.19
CA GLY A 154 3.43 -17.93 -6.45
C GLY A 154 4.21 -17.39 -7.66
N ILE A 155 4.74 -16.17 -7.58
CA ILE A 155 5.61 -15.59 -8.61
C ILE A 155 6.89 -16.41 -8.80
N LYS A 156 7.42 -17.01 -7.72
CA LYS A 156 8.63 -17.83 -7.77
C LYS A 156 8.39 -19.13 -8.55
N ALA A 157 7.25 -19.78 -8.31
CA ALA A 157 6.82 -20.98 -9.01
C ALA A 157 6.66 -20.76 -10.53
N GLY A 158 6.42 -19.51 -10.95
CA GLY A 158 6.35 -19.12 -12.35
C GLY A 158 4.99 -19.41 -12.99
N TYR A 159 4.86 -19.04 -14.26
CA TYR A 159 3.63 -19.24 -15.02
C TYR A 159 3.65 -20.63 -15.68
N PRO A 160 2.65 -21.50 -15.46
CA PRO A 160 2.58 -22.78 -16.15
C PRO A 160 2.44 -22.56 -17.67
N GLY A 161 3.26 -23.26 -18.48
CA GLY A 161 3.31 -23.06 -19.93
C GLY A 161 2.03 -23.46 -20.67
N ALA A 162 1.80 -22.81 -21.83
CA ALA A 162 0.83 -23.05 -22.94
C ALA A 162 -0.66 -23.37 -22.67
N GLY A 163 -1.05 -23.89 -21.50
CA GLY A 163 -2.44 -24.26 -21.18
C GLY A 163 -3.25 -23.13 -20.55
N TRP A 164 -2.61 -22.21 -19.82
CA TRP A 164 -3.31 -21.15 -19.08
C TRP A 164 -3.97 -20.09 -19.99
N THR A 165 -3.45 -19.91 -21.21
CA THR A 165 -3.97 -18.93 -22.18
C THR A 165 -5.33 -19.35 -22.73
N ALA A 166 -5.62 -20.64 -22.81
CA ALA A 166 -6.90 -21.15 -23.32
C ALA A 166 -8.04 -20.96 -22.31
N GLU A 167 -7.76 -21.16 -21.03
CA GLU A 167 -8.71 -20.95 -19.93
C GLU A 167 -9.02 -19.46 -19.76
N ALA A 168 -8.00 -18.61 -19.85
CA ALA A 168 -8.15 -17.16 -19.76
C ALA A 168 -8.93 -16.56 -20.97
N TYR A 169 -8.77 -17.14 -22.16
CA TYR A 169 -9.54 -16.75 -23.35
C TYR A 169 -11.05 -17.08 -23.23
N GLN A 170 -11.39 -18.22 -22.62
CA GLN A 170 -12.78 -18.63 -22.40
C GLN A 170 -13.49 -17.75 -21.36
N THR A 171 -12.77 -17.35 -20.31
CA THR A 171 -13.27 -16.42 -19.29
C THR A 171 -13.56 -15.03 -19.86
N ALA A 172 -12.66 -14.51 -20.71
CA ALA A 172 -12.81 -13.20 -21.36
C ALA A 172 -14.05 -13.11 -22.28
N GLN A 173 -14.42 -14.21 -22.95
CA GLN A 173 -15.60 -14.26 -23.83
C GLN A 173 -16.93 -14.20 -23.05
N THR A 174 -16.94 -14.69 -21.81
CA THR A 174 -18.15 -14.82 -20.99
C THR A 174 -18.49 -13.51 -20.27
N ALA A 175 -17.46 -12.73 -19.89
CA ALA A 175 -17.58 -11.44 -19.22
C ALA A 175 -18.26 -10.35 -20.08
N TYR A 176 -18.17 -10.43 -21.41
CA TYR A 176 -18.78 -9.45 -22.33
C TYR A 176 -20.32 -9.40 -22.24
N ASN A 177 -20.97 -10.50 -21.86
CA ASN A 177 -22.44 -10.59 -21.85
C ASN A 177 -23.09 -10.06 -20.56
N VAL A 178 -22.30 -9.80 -19.51
CA VAL A 178 -22.80 -9.47 -18.16
C VAL A 178 -22.85 -7.95 -17.91
N ILE A 179 -22.21 -7.14 -18.77
CA ILE A 179 -21.99 -5.69 -18.58
C ILE A 179 -23.26 -4.82 -18.67
N GLN A 180 -24.45 -5.37 -18.94
CA GLN A 180 -25.68 -4.57 -19.07
C GLN A 180 -26.49 -4.32 -17.78
N HIS A 181 -26.13 -4.84 -16.60
CA HIS A 181 -26.95 -4.62 -15.39
C HIS A 181 -26.19 -4.49 -14.04
N GLY A 182 -25.93 -3.24 -13.60
CA GLY A 182 -25.85 -2.74 -12.19
C GLY A 182 -24.76 -3.30 -11.26
N LYS A 183 -24.33 -2.69 -10.13
CA LYS A 183 -24.58 -1.41 -9.44
C LYS A 183 -23.50 -1.28 -8.30
N THR A 184 -23.32 -0.06 -7.81
CA THR A 184 -22.44 0.50 -6.76
C THR A 184 -22.58 -0.06 -5.32
N VAL A 185 -21.56 0.16 -4.45
CA VAL A 185 -21.75 0.63 -3.04
C VAL A 185 -20.60 1.57 -2.59
N ALA A 186 -20.95 2.58 -1.79
CA ALA A 186 -20.13 3.70 -1.33
C ALA A 186 -19.90 3.72 0.20
N ASP A 187 -18.88 4.51 0.58
CA ASP A 187 -18.73 5.42 1.73
C ASP A 187 -18.54 4.92 3.19
N ALA A 188 -17.61 5.58 3.89
CA ALA A 188 -17.47 5.59 5.34
C ALA A 188 -16.89 6.95 5.77
N GLY A 189 -17.72 7.72 6.50
CA GLY A 189 -17.55 9.14 6.80
C GLY A 189 -16.47 9.54 7.84
N PRO A 190 -16.40 10.84 8.17
CA PRO A 190 -15.29 11.41 8.91
C PRO A 190 -15.54 11.41 10.43
N GLU A 191 -14.66 10.77 11.21
CA GLU A 191 -14.61 10.96 12.66
C GLU A 191 -13.56 12.01 13.05
N LYS A 192 -13.96 12.93 13.92
CA LYS A 192 -13.17 14.08 14.37
C LYS A 192 -11.92 13.66 15.14
N GLN A 193 -10.75 14.05 14.61
CA GLN A 193 -9.46 13.92 15.29
C GLN A 193 -9.35 14.91 16.45
N LYS A 194 -8.76 14.43 17.54
CA LYS A 194 -8.28 15.23 18.67
C LYS A 194 -6.91 15.79 18.30
N GLU A 195 -6.63 17.06 18.62
CA GLU A 195 -5.29 17.65 18.43
C GLU A 195 -4.22 16.81 19.13
N LEU A 196 -3.33 16.22 18.32
CA LEU A 196 -2.18 15.41 18.74
C LEU A 196 -1.03 16.35 19.13
N SER A 197 -0.23 15.97 20.12
CA SER A 197 1.04 16.66 20.38
C SER A 197 2.03 16.44 19.22
N GLU A 198 3.00 17.35 19.02
CA GLU A 198 4.00 17.23 17.95
C GLU A 198 4.79 15.91 18.01
N VAL A 199 5.06 15.41 19.21
CA VAL A 199 5.76 14.13 19.44
C VAL A 199 4.90 12.94 19.01
N GLU A 200 3.61 12.96 19.31
CA GLU A 200 2.66 11.93 18.91
C GLU A 200 2.44 11.91 17.39
N LYS A 201 2.44 13.10 16.77
CA LYS A 201 2.39 13.26 15.31
C LYS A 201 3.61 12.62 14.65
N GLY A 202 4.82 12.91 15.15
CA GLY A 202 6.06 12.34 14.60
C GLY A 202 6.14 10.80 14.71
N LYS A 203 5.62 10.21 15.80
CA LYS A 203 5.53 8.74 15.93
C LYS A 203 4.61 8.13 14.87
N LEU A 204 3.45 8.76 14.64
CA LEU A 204 2.50 8.31 13.64
C LEU A 204 3.06 8.47 12.22
N GLU A 205 3.71 9.60 11.93
CA GLU A 205 4.38 9.85 10.64
C GLU A 205 5.44 8.78 10.35
N ASN A 206 6.28 8.43 11.34
CA ASN A 206 7.25 7.35 11.19
C ASN A 206 6.58 6.00 10.93
N ALA A 207 5.53 5.66 11.68
CA ALA A 207 4.81 4.39 11.52
C ALA A 207 4.10 4.32 10.15
N VAL A 208 3.58 5.45 9.65
CA VAL A 208 2.99 5.55 8.32
C VAL A 208 4.06 5.48 7.22
N SER A 209 5.24 6.07 7.43
CA SER A 209 6.35 5.98 6.46
C SER A 209 6.80 4.54 6.21
N GLN A 210 6.64 3.63 7.17
CA GLN A 210 6.89 2.20 6.95
C GLN A 210 5.95 1.58 5.89
N LEU A 211 4.76 2.15 5.68
CA LEU A 211 3.88 1.74 4.58
C LEU A 211 4.44 2.17 3.22
N ASP A 212 5.13 3.31 3.12
CA ASP A 212 5.77 3.74 1.88
C ASP A 212 6.89 2.78 1.46
N ASP A 213 7.69 2.34 2.43
CA ASP A 213 8.71 1.31 2.20
C ASP A 213 8.08 -0.02 1.76
N LEU A 214 6.95 -0.39 2.37
CA LEU A 214 6.19 -1.58 1.98
C LEU A 214 5.65 -1.47 0.55
N VAL A 215 5.12 -0.31 0.14
CA VAL A 215 4.67 -0.06 -1.23
C VAL A 215 5.82 -0.26 -2.23
N ARG A 216 7.02 0.25 -1.93
CA ARG A 216 8.21 0.03 -2.78
C ARG A 216 8.58 -1.44 -2.91
N LYS A 217 8.43 -2.23 -1.84
CA LYS A 217 8.67 -3.69 -1.86
C LYS A 217 7.63 -4.44 -2.69
N PHE A 218 6.36 -4.05 -2.61
CA PHE A 218 5.30 -4.58 -3.48
C PHE A 218 5.59 -4.27 -4.95
N ASP A 219 5.96 -3.02 -5.27
CA ASP A 219 6.30 -2.61 -6.64
C ASP A 219 7.51 -3.38 -7.19
N SER A 220 8.58 -3.52 -6.40
CA SER A 220 9.75 -4.32 -6.78
C SER A 220 9.36 -5.79 -7.06
N SER A 221 8.48 -6.37 -6.24
CA SER A 221 8.03 -7.77 -6.41
C SER A 221 7.12 -7.93 -7.63
N ALA A 222 6.25 -6.95 -7.91
CA ALA A 222 5.41 -6.91 -9.11
C ALA A 222 6.28 -6.84 -10.38
N ASN A 223 7.34 -6.02 -10.36
CA ASN A 223 8.32 -5.94 -11.44
C ASN A 223 8.99 -7.28 -11.74
N VAL A 224 9.38 -8.04 -10.69
CA VAL A 224 9.92 -9.39 -10.86
C VAL A 224 8.90 -10.34 -11.49
N GLY A 225 7.63 -10.23 -11.12
CA GLY A 225 6.54 -11.00 -11.72
C GLY A 225 6.39 -10.72 -13.22
N VAL A 226 6.40 -9.44 -13.61
CA VAL A 226 6.34 -9.01 -15.01
C VAL A 226 7.55 -9.50 -15.80
N ASP A 227 8.76 -9.40 -15.23
CA ASP A 227 9.98 -9.87 -15.89
C ASP A 227 9.91 -11.39 -16.17
N LYS A 228 9.35 -12.16 -15.22
CA LYS A 228 9.11 -13.60 -15.41
C LYS A 228 8.02 -13.90 -16.43
N LEU A 229 6.95 -13.10 -16.46
CA LEU A 229 5.89 -13.23 -17.48
C LEU A 229 6.47 -12.97 -18.87
N CYS A 230 7.24 -11.89 -19.05
CA CYS A 230 7.94 -11.60 -20.31
C CYS A 230 8.81 -12.79 -20.70
N ALA A 231 9.62 -13.32 -19.78
CA ALA A 231 10.52 -14.43 -20.09
C ALA A 231 9.79 -15.73 -20.47
N ALA A 232 8.66 -16.04 -19.84
CA ALA A 232 7.94 -17.29 -20.03
C ALA A 232 6.96 -17.26 -21.22
N ALA A 233 6.29 -16.13 -21.46
CA ALA A 233 5.19 -16.04 -22.41
C ALA A 233 5.44 -15.09 -23.59
N PHE A 234 6.27 -14.06 -23.39
CA PHE A 234 6.49 -13.03 -24.42
C PHE A 234 7.72 -13.32 -25.28
N ARG A 235 8.90 -13.47 -24.66
CA ARG A 235 10.19 -13.67 -25.36
C ARG A 235 10.21 -14.90 -26.26
N PRO A 236 9.68 -16.08 -25.87
CA PRO A 236 9.70 -17.24 -26.76
C PRO A 236 8.91 -16.99 -28.05
N LYS A 237 7.77 -16.28 -27.95
CA LYS A 237 6.95 -15.95 -29.11
C LYS A 237 7.60 -14.88 -29.97
N LEU A 238 8.20 -13.86 -29.35
CA LEU A 238 8.93 -12.81 -30.04
C LEU A 238 10.13 -13.37 -30.81
N LYS A 239 10.95 -14.21 -30.15
CA LYS A 239 12.07 -14.90 -30.78
C LYS A 239 11.63 -15.71 -32.00
N SER A 240 10.57 -16.51 -31.87
CA SER A 240 10.04 -17.30 -32.99
C SER A 240 9.52 -16.43 -34.14
N SER A 241 8.92 -15.27 -33.86
CA SER A 241 8.52 -14.30 -34.89
C SER A 241 9.72 -13.62 -35.54
N MET A 242 10.79 -13.32 -34.78
CA MET A 242 12.01 -12.71 -35.29
C MET A 242 12.83 -13.66 -36.17
N GLU A 243 12.86 -14.96 -35.85
CA GLU A 243 13.54 -15.99 -36.65
C GLU A 243 12.98 -16.07 -38.08
N LEU A 244 11.73 -15.64 -38.32
CA LEU A 244 11.17 -15.55 -39.67
C LEU A 244 11.90 -14.54 -40.56
N TYR A 245 12.59 -13.54 -39.97
CA TYR A 245 13.41 -12.58 -40.72
C TYR A 245 14.56 -13.26 -41.45
N LEU A 246 15.13 -14.32 -40.85
CA LEU A 246 16.25 -15.07 -41.43
C LEU A 246 15.84 -15.82 -42.72
N ASN A 247 14.54 -15.97 -42.97
CA ASN A 247 14.03 -16.60 -44.19
C ASN A 247 13.80 -15.58 -45.33
N VAL A 248 13.99 -14.28 -45.06
CA VAL A 248 13.87 -13.22 -46.07
C VAL A 248 15.18 -13.13 -46.84
N SER A 249 15.11 -12.95 -48.16
CA SER A 249 16.30 -12.72 -48.98
C SER A 249 16.99 -11.42 -48.56
N HIS A 250 18.24 -11.50 -48.11
CA HIS A 250 19.05 -10.34 -47.68
C HIS A 250 19.88 -9.73 -48.82
N THR A 251 19.89 -10.37 -49.99
CA THR A 251 20.53 -9.87 -51.21
C THR A 251 19.54 -9.96 -52.37
N PRO A 252 18.46 -9.15 -52.36
CA PRO A 252 17.45 -9.20 -53.41
C PRO A 252 18.04 -8.73 -54.75
N SER A 253 17.60 -9.37 -55.83
CA SER A 253 17.82 -8.86 -57.19
C SER A 253 17.00 -7.59 -57.45
N ASP A 254 17.32 -6.81 -58.49
CA ASP A 254 16.61 -5.57 -58.82
C ASP A 254 15.09 -5.77 -59.02
N SER A 255 14.67 -6.95 -59.51
CA SER A 255 13.26 -7.31 -59.64
C SER A 255 12.60 -7.59 -58.29
N GLU A 256 13.27 -8.35 -57.42
CA GLU A 256 12.77 -8.67 -56.06
C GLU A 256 12.76 -7.43 -55.16
N PHE A 257 13.68 -6.49 -55.39
CA PHE A 257 13.70 -5.22 -54.68
C PHE A 257 12.48 -4.35 -55.01
N ALA A 258 12.09 -4.29 -56.29
CA ALA A 258 10.87 -3.59 -56.71
C ALA A 258 9.61 -4.24 -56.12
N ASP A 259 9.60 -5.58 -55.99
CA ASP A 259 8.51 -6.31 -55.34
C ASP A 259 8.47 -6.05 -53.82
N PHE A 260 9.62 -5.98 -53.14
CA PHE A 260 9.71 -5.65 -51.71
C PHE A 260 9.35 -4.20 -51.37
N GLU A 261 9.55 -3.26 -52.30
CA GLU A 261 9.11 -1.87 -52.14
C GLU A 261 7.58 -1.74 -52.23
N ALA A 262 6.94 -2.62 -53.01
CA ALA A 262 5.49 -2.68 -53.14
C ALA A 262 4.80 -3.49 -52.04
N ASP A 263 5.43 -4.55 -51.54
CA ASP A 263 4.92 -5.44 -50.48
C ASP A 263 6.05 -5.83 -49.52
N ASP A 264 5.98 -5.37 -48.27
CA ASP A 264 7.02 -5.64 -47.28
C ASP A 264 7.02 -7.13 -46.87
N PRO A 265 8.14 -7.85 -47.04
CA PRO A 265 8.15 -9.31 -46.88
C PRO A 265 8.12 -9.77 -45.41
N PHE A 266 8.20 -8.88 -44.42
CA PHE A 266 8.40 -9.28 -43.02
C PHE A 266 7.86 -8.31 -41.97
N MET A 267 8.28 -7.05 -42.01
CA MET A 267 8.00 -6.01 -41.03
C MET A 267 6.50 -5.81 -40.79
N GLU A 268 5.66 -5.77 -41.83
CA GLU A 268 4.21 -5.61 -41.66
C GLU A 268 3.58 -6.79 -40.91
N ASN A 269 3.88 -8.02 -41.32
CA ASN A 269 3.39 -9.24 -40.68
C ASN A 269 3.96 -9.41 -39.25
N PHE A 270 5.20 -8.99 -39.04
CA PHE A 270 5.86 -8.99 -37.74
C PHE A 270 5.17 -8.03 -36.76
N ILE A 271 4.87 -6.80 -37.20
CA ILE A 271 4.12 -5.81 -36.41
C ILE A 271 2.72 -6.33 -36.09
N ALA A 272 1.98 -6.83 -37.09
CA ALA A 272 0.65 -7.38 -36.89
C ALA A 272 0.64 -8.58 -35.93
N THR A 273 1.69 -9.39 -35.95
CA THR A 273 1.85 -10.52 -35.01
C THR A 273 2.20 -10.08 -33.60
N LEU A 274 3.03 -9.05 -33.46
CA LEU A 274 3.32 -8.43 -32.18
C LEU A 274 2.07 -7.81 -31.56
N ASP A 275 1.33 -7.01 -32.32
CA ASP A 275 0.12 -6.33 -31.84
C ASP A 275 -0.93 -7.34 -31.35
N ARG A 276 -1.14 -8.42 -32.13
CA ARG A 276 -2.05 -9.51 -31.74
C ARG A 276 -1.59 -10.23 -30.47
N HIS A 277 -0.29 -10.43 -30.31
CA HIS A 277 0.26 -11.08 -29.11
C HIS A 277 0.12 -10.19 -27.88
N LEU A 278 0.36 -8.88 -28.02
CA LEU A 278 0.19 -7.90 -26.95
C LEU A 278 -1.26 -7.76 -26.53
N ALA A 279 -2.18 -7.65 -27.49
CA ALA A 279 -3.62 -7.57 -27.23
C ALA A 279 -4.15 -8.77 -26.43
N SER A 280 -3.51 -9.95 -26.55
CA SER A 280 -3.89 -11.14 -25.76
C SER A 280 -3.64 -10.99 -24.26
N PHE A 281 -2.76 -10.07 -23.83
CA PHE A 281 -2.49 -9.78 -22.42
C PHE A 281 -3.35 -8.66 -21.84
N GLU A 282 -4.05 -7.88 -22.68
CA GLU A 282 -4.94 -6.80 -22.26
C GLU A 282 -6.01 -7.24 -21.25
N PRO A 283 -6.76 -8.34 -21.48
CA PRO A 283 -7.77 -8.79 -20.53
C PRO A 283 -7.17 -9.51 -19.31
N LEU A 284 -5.84 -9.72 -19.26
CA LEU A 284 -5.17 -10.52 -18.23
C LEU A 284 -4.41 -9.67 -17.21
N LEU A 285 -4.11 -8.42 -17.57
CA LEU A 285 -3.30 -7.53 -16.78
C LEU A 285 -4.11 -6.29 -16.38
N ILE A 286 -3.89 -5.82 -15.16
CA ILE A 286 -4.41 -4.52 -14.74
C ILE A 286 -3.83 -3.42 -15.64
N SER A 287 -4.60 -2.36 -15.89
CA SER A 287 -4.25 -1.28 -16.83
C SER A 287 -2.83 -0.72 -16.62
N VAL A 288 -2.43 -0.53 -15.36
CA VAL A 288 -1.09 -0.06 -14.98
C VAL A 288 0.01 -1.00 -15.49
N ASN A 289 -0.19 -2.30 -15.35
CA ASN A 289 0.77 -3.33 -15.79
C ASN A 289 0.69 -3.59 -17.30
N TYR A 290 -0.46 -3.34 -17.93
CA TYR A 290 -0.68 -3.52 -19.36
C TYR A 290 -0.12 -2.37 -20.20
N THR A 291 0.04 -1.16 -19.62
CA THR A 291 0.47 0.04 -20.36
C THR A 291 1.51 -0.34 -21.40
N VAL A 292 1.17 -0.21 -22.68
CA VAL A 292 1.93 -0.77 -23.81
C VAL A 292 3.40 -0.39 -23.72
N ASN A 293 3.71 0.83 -23.29
CA ASN A 293 5.07 1.32 -23.07
C ASN A 293 5.84 0.51 -21.99
N PHE A 294 5.19 0.11 -20.90
CA PHE A 294 5.80 -0.68 -19.82
C PHE A 294 6.14 -2.11 -20.27
N LEU A 295 5.20 -2.80 -20.92
CA LEU A 295 5.44 -4.14 -21.47
C LEU A 295 6.45 -4.12 -22.62
N PHE A 296 6.34 -3.17 -23.56
CA PHE A 296 7.33 -3.01 -24.63
C PHE A 296 8.73 -2.74 -24.06
N LYS A 297 8.88 -1.77 -23.17
CA LYS A 297 10.19 -1.39 -22.61
C LYS A 297 10.85 -2.53 -21.85
N LYS A 298 10.07 -3.34 -21.13
CA LYS A 298 10.56 -4.50 -20.37
C LYS A 298 10.84 -5.72 -21.24
N CYS A 299 9.98 -6.01 -22.22
CA CYS A 299 10.11 -7.23 -23.02
C CYS A 299 11.03 -7.05 -24.25
N LEU A 300 11.09 -5.88 -24.90
CA LEU A 300 11.90 -5.64 -26.12
C LEU A 300 13.29 -5.04 -25.89
N GLY A 301 13.57 -4.49 -24.69
CA GLY A 301 14.81 -3.77 -24.39
C GLY A 301 16.11 -4.58 -24.50
N MET A 302 16.05 -5.91 -24.67
CA MET A 302 17.22 -6.78 -24.82
C MET A 302 17.37 -7.45 -26.19
N GLU A 303 16.29 -7.74 -26.92
CA GLU A 303 16.37 -8.57 -28.14
C GLU A 303 16.72 -7.76 -29.41
N VAL A 304 16.33 -6.48 -29.49
CA VAL A 304 16.65 -5.63 -30.64
C VAL A 304 18.16 -5.36 -30.76
N LYS A 305 18.88 -5.32 -29.63
CA LYS A 305 20.35 -5.20 -29.65
C LYS A 305 21.04 -6.44 -30.20
N VAL A 306 20.53 -7.65 -29.94
CA VAL A 306 21.17 -8.89 -30.38
C VAL A 306 21.09 -9.02 -31.91
N ILE A 307 19.92 -8.77 -32.49
CA ILE A 307 19.72 -8.86 -33.95
C ILE A 307 20.50 -7.78 -34.72
N LEU A 308 20.59 -6.56 -34.18
CA LEU A 308 21.39 -5.49 -34.79
C LEU A 308 22.91 -5.74 -34.67
N TYR A 309 23.36 -6.48 -33.67
CA TYR A 309 24.78 -6.85 -33.51
C TYR A 309 25.15 -8.10 -34.32
N GLU A 310 24.32 -9.15 -34.34
CA GLU A 310 24.56 -10.35 -35.15
C GLU A 310 24.54 -10.07 -36.65
N ASN A 311 23.67 -9.15 -37.13
CA ASN A 311 23.69 -8.71 -38.53
C ASN A 311 24.86 -7.78 -38.88
N ARG A 312 25.53 -7.16 -37.90
CA ARG A 312 26.76 -6.40 -38.17
C ARG A 312 27.98 -7.30 -38.35
N GLU A 313 28.02 -8.46 -37.69
CA GLU A 313 29.14 -9.40 -37.81
C GLU A 313 29.06 -10.30 -39.06
N ASN A 314 27.87 -10.49 -39.63
CA ASN A 314 27.68 -11.24 -40.88
C ASN A 314 27.79 -10.40 -42.18
N VAL A 315 28.06 -9.09 -42.06
CA VAL A 315 28.16 -8.14 -43.20
C VAL A 315 29.58 -7.53 -43.30
N ILE A 316 30.58 -8.12 -42.64
CA ILE A 316 32.01 -7.79 -42.83
C ILE A 316 32.75 -8.99 -43.41
#